data_AF-A0AA92TL85-F1
#
_entry.id   AF-A0AA92TL85-F1
#
_cell.length_a   1.000
_cell.length_b   1.000
_cell.length_c   1.000
_cell.angle_alpha   90.00
_cell.angle_beta   90.00
_cell.angle_gamma   90.00
#
_symmetry.space_group_name_H-M   'P 1'
#
loop_
_entity.id
_entity.type
_entity.pdbx_description
1 polymer ?
#
loop_
_entity_poly.entity_id
_entity_poly.type
_entity_poly.pdbx_seq_one_letter_code
_entity_poly.pdbx_strand_id
1 'polypeptide(L)'
;MAQDKSGLDVDNDSLIRIAYDWYGEHQDDSLYASSLYYMGKYFLLNDSMEQAKACLEKSYSISDSLHNLNLKCLVLDKLIEVEEQLAPDTALKYAKALVKMYDSMPNVSIYNKVAARLRLCDNFMFVDSLRQALCEGQIALKLAMKDADRNLYSFVCQDLANVYEKVGEKDSCLFYARQAYSLNGTDRLSCQLMLASAYISVDSIERAFAILKQATPKTPEDRYSVFFMQSQAAMKTSNYMLAKTFGDSANSCLQNMYRSALQAKINYYTSFLKKESERAKMQGKAEMQRWVFGLIVLLGLIIILFVLYAYWSYRKRSLARIAHEQEIFSQKQQMMEKLHQEELSHRDVQLSVMRTYLLKKIEVVEKLNSSVPNESKHIVLSDNDWTELEVFLDSVEDLFVSRLKKEHPNLSNADVRLMMLLRLKLSQKTLASIYCVSEKAIKQKLFLYKDKVGIKNEHFSLRNYIENF
;
A
#
# COMPACT_ATOMS: atom_id res chain seq x y z
N MET A 1 -32.32 -40.63 11.93
CA MET A 1 -31.00 -40.05 11.57
C MET A 1 -30.56 -40.54 10.18
N ALA A 2 -30.71 -39.70 9.16
CA ALA A 2 -29.81 -39.81 8.01
C ALA A 2 -28.41 -39.53 8.56
N GLN A 3 -27.57 -40.57 8.58
CA GLN A 3 -26.25 -40.53 9.19
C GLN A 3 -25.40 -39.46 8.49
N ASP A 4 -24.88 -38.52 9.29
CA ASP A 4 -23.67 -37.80 8.94
C ASP A 4 -22.60 -38.85 8.65
N LYS A 5 -21.92 -38.79 7.49
CA LYS A 5 -21.16 -39.89 6.87
C LYS A 5 -20.04 -40.52 7.71
N SER A 6 -19.85 -40.09 8.95
CA SER A 6 -18.82 -40.60 9.87
C SER A 6 -19.33 -41.03 11.24
N GLY A 7 -20.50 -40.56 11.71
CA GLY A 7 -20.88 -40.70 13.13
C GLY A 7 -19.83 -40.13 14.10
N LEU A 8 -18.94 -39.26 13.61
CA LEU A 8 -17.90 -38.59 14.38
C LEU A 8 -18.35 -37.16 14.63
N ASP A 9 -18.45 -36.76 15.90
CA ASP A 9 -18.55 -35.36 16.28
C ASP A 9 -17.29 -34.65 15.78
N VAL A 10 -17.48 -33.68 14.89
CA VAL A 10 -16.38 -32.87 14.39
C VAL A 10 -16.21 -31.71 15.37
N ASP A 11 -15.40 -31.95 16.38
CA ASP A 11 -14.88 -31.00 17.36
C ASP A 11 -13.90 -29.98 16.74
N ASN A 12 -13.57 -30.13 15.46
CA ASN A 12 -12.71 -29.22 14.71
C ASN A 12 -13.49 -28.38 13.68
N ASP A 13 -13.77 -27.13 14.06
CA ASP A 13 -14.52 -26.11 13.31
C ASP A 13 -13.91 -25.74 11.94
N SER A 14 -12.68 -26.15 11.63
CA SER A 14 -11.92 -25.57 10.52
C SER A 14 -12.63 -25.64 9.15
N LEU A 15 -13.31 -26.74 8.80
CA LEU A 15 -14.04 -26.81 7.52
C LEU A 15 -15.48 -26.27 7.61
N ILE A 16 -16.16 -26.47 8.75
CA ILE A 16 -17.53 -26.00 8.96
C ILE A 16 -17.56 -24.47 9.01
N ARG A 17 -16.62 -23.85 9.72
CA ARG A 17 -16.40 -22.39 9.73
C ARG A 17 -16.14 -21.83 8.33
N ILE A 18 -15.20 -22.43 7.59
CA ILE A 18 -14.85 -21.95 6.25
C ILE A 18 -16.07 -21.99 5.33
N ALA A 19 -16.84 -23.09 5.36
CA ALA A 19 -18.06 -23.20 4.58
C ALA A 19 -19.10 -22.15 5.04
N TYR A 20 -19.33 -22.02 6.34
CA TYR A 20 -20.27 -21.04 6.88
C TYR A 20 -19.92 -19.60 6.51
N ASP A 21 -18.64 -19.22 6.63
CA ASP A 21 -18.16 -17.88 6.29
C ASP A 21 -18.30 -17.64 4.76
N TRP A 22 -17.93 -18.61 3.93
CA TRP A 22 -18.04 -18.51 2.47
C TRP A 22 -19.50 -18.41 1.99
N TYR A 23 -20.38 -19.32 2.44
CA TYR A 23 -21.80 -19.30 2.05
C TYR A 23 -22.54 -18.13 2.71
N GLY A 24 -22.03 -17.56 3.80
CA GLY A 24 -22.56 -16.34 4.41
C GLY A 24 -22.49 -15.13 3.48
N GLU A 25 -21.48 -15.08 2.61
CA GLU A 25 -21.34 -14.08 1.53
C GLU A 25 -22.13 -14.46 0.26
N HIS A 26 -22.55 -15.73 0.13
CA HIS A 26 -23.22 -16.30 -1.05
C HIS A 26 -24.58 -16.90 -0.68
N GLN A 27 -25.47 -16.10 -0.08
CA GLN A 27 -26.71 -16.59 0.53
C GLN A 27 -27.74 -17.14 -0.48
N ASP A 28 -27.59 -16.81 -1.77
CA ASP A 28 -28.42 -17.34 -2.85
C ASP A 28 -28.10 -18.81 -3.20
N ASP A 29 -26.99 -19.35 -2.69
CA ASP A 29 -26.60 -20.74 -2.93
C ASP A 29 -27.47 -21.71 -2.11
N SER A 30 -27.94 -22.77 -2.78
CA SER A 30 -28.72 -23.87 -2.17
C SER A 30 -28.03 -24.54 -0.98
N LEU A 31 -26.69 -24.51 -0.91
CA LEU A 31 -25.90 -25.10 0.17
C LEU A 31 -25.80 -24.20 1.40
N TYR A 32 -26.22 -22.93 1.33
CA TYR A 32 -26.20 -22.04 2.48
C TYR A 32 -27.07 -22.56 3.64
N ALA A 33 -28.27 -23.07 3.34
CA ALA A 33 -29.10 -23.69 4.37
C ALA A 33 -28.43 -24.89 5.04
N SER A 34 -27.66 -25.67 4.28
CA SER A 34 -26.94 -26.84 4.81
C SER A 34 -25.76 -26.39 5.69
N SER A 35 -25.00 -25.36 5.27
CA SER A 35 -23.89 -24.85 6.08
C SER A 35 -24.37 -24.27 7.41
N LEU A 36 -25.53 -23.57 7.42
CA LEU A 36 -26.20 -23.12 8.64
C LEU A 36 -26.61 -24.29 9.55
N TYR A 37 -27.14 -25.37 8.99
CA TYR A 37 -27.49 -26.58 9.75
C TYR A 37 -26.27 -27.20 10.43
N TYR A 38 -25.18 -27.39 9.69
CA TYR A 38 -23.94 -27.95 10.25
C TYR A 38 -23.28 -27.04 11.28
N MET A 39 -23.31 -25.72 11.06
CA MET A 39 -22.85 -24.74 12.05
C MET A 39 -23.72 -24.76 13.32
N GLY A 40 -25.04 -24.90 13.17
CA GLY A 40 -25.97 -25.07 14.28
C GLY A 40 -25.65 -26.31 15.11
N LYS A 41 -25.38 -27.45 14.47
CA LYS A 41 -24.91 -28.67 15.16
C LYS A 41 -23.60 -28.44 15.91
N TYR A 42 -22.64 -27.76 15.28
CA TYR A 42 -21.36 -27.43 15.93
C TYR A 42 -21.57 -26.59 17.19
N PHE A 43 -22.46 -25.60 17.16
CA PHE A 43 -22.77 -24.80 18.33
C PHE A 43 -23.45 -25.61 19.45
N LEU A 44 -24.27 -26.61 19.12
CA LEU A 44 -24.83 -27.53 20.14
C LEU A 44 -23.74 -28.34 20.84
N LEU A 45 -22.75 -28.83 20.09
CA LEU A 45 -21.61 -29.56 20.66
C LEU A 45 -20.73 -28.69 21.58
N ASN A 46 -20.72 -27.37 21.36
CA ASN A 46 -19.96 -26.40 22.15
C ASN A 46 -20.82 -25.65 23.19
N ASP A 47 -21.98 -26.20 23.56
CA ASP A 47 -22.87 -25.67 24.60
C ASP A 47 -23.30 -24.20 24.35
N SER A 48 -23.40 -23.82 23.08
CA SER A 48 -23.76 -22.47 22.63
C SER A 48 -25.18 -22.46 22.04
N MET A 49 -26.17 -22.81 22.89
CA MET A 49 -27.55 -23.05 22.46
C MET A 49 -28.20 -21.89 21.71
N GLU A 50 -27.98 -20.64 22.13
CA GLU A 50 -28.54 -19.46 21.45
C GLU A 50 -27.99 -19.29 20.02
N GLN A 51 -26.69 -19.54 19.83
CA GLN A 51 -26.05 -19.48 18.51
C GLN A 51 -26.52 -20.65 17.63
N ALA A 52 -26.66 -21.83 18.23
CA ALA A 52 -27.23 -22.99 17.56
C ALA A 52 -28.64 -22.70 17.07
N LYS A 53 -29.50 -22.18 17.95
CA LYS A 53 -30.89 -21.81 17.66
C LYS A 53 -30.98 -20.85 16.49
N ALA A 54 -30.23 -19.75 16.53
CA ALA A 54 -30.22 -18.75 15.48
C ALA A 54 -29.82 -19.34 14.10
N CYS A 55 -28.79 -20.19 14.08
CA CYS A 55 -28.37 -20.86 12.84
C CYS A 55 -29.44 -21.82 12.31
N LEU A 56 -30.05 -22.61 13.20
CA LEU A 56 -31.05 -23.61 12.85
C LEU A 56 -32.37 -22.97 12.40
N GLU A 57 -32.84 -21.91 13.05
CA GLU A 57 -34.03 -21.16 12.62
C GLU A 57 -33.84 -20.53 11.23
N LYS A 58 -32.65 -19.97 10.99
CA LYS A 58 -32.30 -19.45 9.66
C LYS A 58 -32.24 -20.56 8.62
N SER A 59 -31.64 -21.70 8.95
CA SER A 59 -31.63 -22.88 8.08
C SER A 59 -33.05 -23.40 7.79
N TYR A 60 -33.92 -23.41 8.80
CA TYR A 60 -35.31 -23.87 8.66
C TYR A 60 -36.10 -23.00 7.70
N SER A 61 -36.01 -21.67 7.84
CA SER A 61 -36.72 -20.73 6.95
C SER A 61 -36.25 -20.83 5.49
N ILE A 62 -34.94 -20.95 5.26
CA ILE A 62 -34.39 -21.11 3.89
C ILE A 62 -34.72 -22.49 3.32
N SER A 63 -34.73 -23.55 4.13
CA SER A 63 -35.10 -24.89 3.64
C SER A 63 -36.53 -24.96 3.11
N ASP A 64 -37.43 -24.10 3.62
CA ASP A 64 -38.80 -23.97 3.13
C ASP A 64 -38.86 -23.30 1.75
N SER A 65 -38.11 -22.21 1.56
CA SER A 65 -38.04 -21.52 0.26
C SER A 65 -37.34 -22.36 -0.82
N LEU A 66 -36.39 -23.21 -0.43
CA LEU A 66 -35.73 -24.16 -1.32
C LEU A 66 -36.56 -25.43 -1.59
N HIS A 67 -37.75 -25.57 -0.99
CA HIS A 67 -38.58 -26.78 -1.04
C HIS A 67 -37.82 -28.08 -0.67
N ASN A 68 -36.78 -27.97 0.16
CA ASN A 68 -35.95 -29.10 0.57
C ASN A 68 -36.49 -29.71 1.87
N LEU A 69 -37.52 -30.53 1.74
CA LEU A 69 -38.19 -31.16 2.89
C LEU A 69 -37.27 -32.05 3.72
N ASN A 70 -36.28 -32.71 3.10
CA ASN A 70 -35.32 -33.55 3.82
C ASN A 70 -34.47 -32.71 4.78
N LEU A 71 -33.86 -31.62 4.28
CA LEU A 71 -33.09 -30.70 5.12
C LEU A 71 -33.99 -30.08 6.19
N LYS A 72 -35.22 -29.67 5.82
CA LYS A 72 -36.18 -29.10 6.76
C LYS A 72 -36.49 -30.04 7.93
N CYS A 73 -36.67 -31.33 7.68
CA CYS A 73 -36.85 -32.33 8.73
C CYS A 73 -35.61 -32.50 9.62
N LEU A 74 -34.40 -32.48 9.04
CA LEU A 74 -33.14 -32.58 9.79
C LEU A 74 -32.94 -31.37 10.71
N VAL A 75 -33.19 -30.17 10.20
CA VAL A 75 -33.11 -28.93 10.98
C VAL A 75 -34.16 -28.92 12.09
N LEU A 76 -35.39 -29.35 11.78
CA LEU A 76 -36.47 -29.41 12.76
C LEU A 76 -36.16 -30.40 13.90
N ASP A 77 -35.56 -31.56 13.61
CA ASP A 77 -35.09 -32.49 14.66
C ASP A 77 -34.09 -31.83 15.61
N LYS A 78 -33.18 -31.00 15.08
CA LYS A 78 -32.21 -30.26 15.91
C LYS A 78 -32.83 -29.09 16.66
N LEU A 79 -33.81 -28.40 16.08
CA LEU A 79 -34.56 -27.36 16.79
C LEU A 79 -35.37 -27.94 17.96
N ILE A 80 -35.92 -29.15 17.83
CA ILE A 80 -36.58 -29.84 18.94
C ILE A 80 -35.60 -30.05 20.08
N GLU A 81 -34.40 -30.57 19.81
CA GLU A 81 -33.35 -30.78 20.82
C GLU A 81 -32.96 -29.49 21.56
N VAL A 82 -32.92 -28.36 20.85
CA VAL A 82 -32.67 -27.03 21.45
C VAL A 82 -33.83 -26.62 22.36
N GLU A 83 -35.05 -26.69 21.85
CA GLU A 83 -36.25 -26.21 22.55
C GLU A 83 -36.68 -27.12 23.70
N GLU A 84 -36.30 -28.40 23.71
CA GLU A 84 -36.54 -29.31 24.84
C GLU A 84 -35.98 -28.74 26.15
N GLN A 85 -34.88 -27.99 26.08
CA GLN A 85 -34.24 -27.37 27.25
C GLN A 85 -34.76 -25.96 27.55
N LEU A 86 -35.21 -25.23 26.53
CA LEU A 86 -35.59 -23.81 26.65
C LEU A 86 -37.11 -23.60 26.79
N ALA A 87 -37.89 -24.32 26.00
CA ALA A 87 -39.34 -24.17 25.87
C ALA A 87 -40.00 -25.50 25.45
N PRO A 88 -40.28 -26.43 26.39
CA PRO A 88 -40.81 -27.77 26.09
C PRO A 88 -42.10 -27.78 25.28
N ASP A 89 -43.01 -26.82 25.49
CA ASP A 89 -44.24 -26.68 24.70
C ASP A 89 -43.97 -26.35 23.22
N THR A 90 -42.91 -25.58 22.95
CA THR A 90 -42.48 -25.25 21.59
C THR A 90 -41.84 -26.48 20.94
N ALA A 91 -40.98 -27.19 21.68
CA ALA A 91 -40.40 -28.45 21.24
C ALA A 91 -41.47 -29.47 20.85
N LEU A 92 -42.53 -29.59 21.66
CA LEU A 92 -43.68 -30.45 21.36
C LEU A 92 -44.40 -30.05 20.07
N LYS A 93 -44.59 -28.75 19.81
CA LYS A 93 -45.19 -28.28 18.56
C LYS A 93 -44.32 -28.67 17.35
N TYR A 94 -43.00 -28.51 17.47
CA TYR A 94 -42.06 -28.91 16.43
C TYR A 94 -42.03 -30.43 16.23
N ALA A 95 -42.07 -31.23 17.29
CA ALA A 95 -42.13 -32.69 17.20
C ALA A 95 -43.41 -33.17 16.49
N LYS A 96 -44.56 -32.55 16.78
CA LYS A 96 -45.83 -32.82 16.06
C LYS A 96 -45.72 -32.48 14.58
N ALA A 97 -45.09 -31.34 14.25
CA ALA A 97 -44.86 -30.94 12.87
C ALA A 97 -43.92 -31.91 12.13
N LEU A 98 -42.83 -32.35 12.79
CA LEU A 98 -41.87 -33.30 12.23
C LEU A 98 -42.53 -34.63 11.86
N VAL A 99 -43.35 -35.19 12.76
CA VAL A 99 -44.12 -36.40 12.50
C VAL A 99 -45.05 -36.21 11.30
N LYS A 100 -45.80 -35.10 11.26
CA LYS A 100 -46.70 -34.79 10.15
C LYS A 100 -45.96 -34.69 8.80
N MET A 101 -44.76 -34.11 8.80
CA MET A 101 -43.92 -34.02 7.59
C MET A 101 -43.47 -35.39 7.11
N TYR A 102 -42.96 -36.24 8.00
CA TYR A 102 -42.55 -37.60 7.60
C TYR A 102 -43.71 -38.50 7.16
N ASP A 103 -44.91 -38.26 7.68
CA ASP A 103 -46.10 -38.98 7.24
C ASP A 103 -46.59 -38.54 5.86
N SER A 104 -46.41 -37.26 5.49
CA SER A 104 -46.82 -36.74 4.17
C SER A 104 -45.78 -36.97 3.07
N MET A 105 -44.51 -37.14 3.42
CA MET A 105 -43.43 -37.33 2.45
C MET A 105 -43.45 -38.74 1.83
N PRO A 106 -43.29 -38.87 0.49
CA PRO A 106 -43.13 -40.17 -0.15
C PRO A 106 -41.75 -40.77 0.15
N ASN A 107 -41.65 -42.10 0.16
CA ASN A 107 -40.38 -42.85 0.27
C ASN A 107 -39.53 -42.58 1.52
N VAL A 108 -40.13 -42.13 2.62
CA VAL A 108 -39.44 -41.99 3.92
C VAL A 108 -39.17 -43.38 4.51
N SER A 109 -37.94 -43.60 5.00
CA SER A 109 -37.57 -44.85 5.68
C SER A 109 -38.41 -45.09 6.94
N ILE A 110 -38.71 -46.36 7.24
CA ILE A 110 -39.41 -46.74 8.47
C ILE A 110 -38.65 -46.20 9.69
N TYR A 111 -37.31 -46.29 9.67
CA TYR A 111 -36.44 -45.72 10.69
C TYR A 111 -36.72 -44.24 11.00
N ASN A 112 -36.80 -43.38 9.98
CA ASN A 112 -37.04 -41.95 10.22
C ASN A 112 -38.45 -41.68 10.76
N LYS A 113 -39.46 -42.45 10.32
CA LYS A 113 -40.83 -42.37 10.89
C LYS A 113 -40.86 -42.79 12.35
N VAL A 114 -40.20 -43.90 12.69
CA VAL A 114 -40.09 -44.40 14.06
C VAL A 114 -39.35 -43.39 14.93
N ALA A 115 -38.18 -42.90 14.49
CA ALA A 115 -37.39 -41.92 15.24
C ALA A 115 -38.18 -40.63 15.54
N ALA A 116 -38.96 -40.12 14.56
CA ALA A 116 -39.80 -38.94 14.79
C ALA A 116 -40.94 -39.19 15.78
N ARG A 117 -41.53 -40.39 15.77
CA ARG A 117 -42.57 -40.80 16.73
C ARG A 117 -42.01 -40.97 18.15
N LEU A 118 -40.80 -41.53 18.28
CA LEU A 118 -40.10 -41.61 19.56
C LEU A 118 -39.73 -40.22 20.08
N ARG A 119 -39.23 -39.32 19.22
CA ARG A 119 -38.99 -37.91 19.59
C ARG A 119 -40.27 -37.24 20.10
N LEU A 120 -41.40 -37.44 19.42
CA LEU A 120 -42.69 -36.92 19.86
C LEU A 120 -43.13 -37.54 21.19
N CYS A 121 -42.89 -38.83 21.40
CA CYS A 121 -43.12 -39.53 22.67
C CYS A 121 -42.33 -38.87 23.81
N ASP A 122 -41.03 -38.61 23.64
CA ASP A 122 -40.19 -37.94 24.63
C ASP A 122 -40.69 -36.52 24.93
N ASN A 123 -41.08 -35.77 23.90
CA ASN A 123 -41.64 -34.43 24.06
C ASN A 123 -42.96 -34.43 24.85
N PHE A 124 -43.81 -35.44 24.68
CA PHE A 124 -44.98 -35.61 25.53
C PHE A 124 -44.61 -35.95 26.98
N MET A 125 -43.52 -36.67 27.24
CA MET A 125 -43.04 -36.88 28.61
C MET A 125 -42.54 -35.58 29.26
N PHE A 126 -41.86 -34.71 28.51
CA PHE A 126 -41.38 -33.41 29.05
C PHE A 126 -42.52 -32.48 29.48
N VAL A 127 -43.70 -32.58 28.85
CA VAL A 127 -44.91 -31.82 29.25
C VAL A 127 -45.89 -32.64 30.10
N ASP A 128 -45.42 -33.70 30.75
CA ASP A 128 -46.18 -34.59 31.64
C ASP A 128 -47.46 -35.20 31.03
N SER A 129 -47.47 -35.37 29.71
CA SER A 129 -48.58 -35.94 28.94
C SER A 129 -48.38 -37.43 28.68
N LEU A 130 -48.21 -38.21 29.74
CA LEU A 130 -47.78 -39.62 29.68
C LEU A 130 -48.70 -40.52 28.84
N ARG A 131 -50.02 -40.27 28.83
CA ARG A 131 -50.96 -41.05 28.00
C ARG A 131 -50.71 -40.84 26.50
N GLN A 132 -50.34 -39.63 26.11
CA GLN A 132 -50.03 -39.31 24.71
C GLN A 132 -48.65 -39.84 24.34
N ALA A 133 -47.67 -39.75 25.24
CA ALA A 133 -46.36 -40.38 25.09
C ALA A 133 -46.51 -41.88 24.80
N LEU A 134 -47.28 -42.59 25.64
CA LEU A 134 -47.52 -44.02 25.47
C LEU A 134 -48.20 -44.36 24.14
N CYS A 135 -49.18 -43.55 23.71
CA CYS A 135 -49.84 -43.73 22.42
C CYS A 135 -48.83 -43.66 21.25
N GLU A 136 -47.97 -42.64 21.25
CA GLU A 136 -46.96 -42.46 20.22
C GLU A 136 -45.89 -43.56 20.24
N GLY A 137 -45.45 -43.98 21.43
CA GLY A 137 -44.53 -45.12 21.59
C GLY A 137 -45.14 -46.43 21.05
N GLN A 138 -46.43 -46.67 21.24
CA GLN A 138 -47.12 -47.84 20.67
C GLN A 138 -47.25 -47.76 19.15
N ILE A 139 -47.43 -46.57 18.58
CA ILE A 139 -47.40 -46.37 17.13
C ILE A 139 -45.99 -46.68 16.59
N ALA A 140 -44.95 -46.16 17.25
CA ALA A 140 -43.55 -46.44 16.91
C ALA A 140 -43.26 -47.95 16.94
N LEU A 141 -43.76 -48.68 17.95
CA LEU A 141 -43.59 -50.13 18.06
C LEU A 141 -44.23 -50.86 16.88
N LYS A 142 -45.48 -50.53 16.54
CA LYS A 142 -46.17 -51.13 15.38
C LYS A 142 -45.44 -50.88 14.07
N LEU A 143 -44.78 -49.73 13.92
CA LEU A 143 -43.97 -49.43 12.75
C LEU A 143 -42.66 -50.23 12.75
N ALA A 144 -41.95 -50.27 13.87
CA ALA A 144 -40.70 -51.01 14.01
C ALA A 144 -40.88 -52.53 13.80
N MET A 145 -42.01 -53.10 14.24
CA MET A 145 -42.33 -54.51 14.02
C MET A 145 -42.56 -54.88 12.53
N LYS A 146 -42.85 -53.90 11.68
CA LYS A 146 -42.96 -54.12 10.22
C LYS A 146 -41.60 -54.12 9.54
N ASP A 147 -40.58 -53.63 10.21
CA ASP A 147 -39.21 -53.60 9.72
C ASP A 147 -38.45 -54.84 10.21
N ALA A 148 -37.44 -55.26 9.45
CA ALA A 148 -36.58 -56.38 9.83
C ALA A 148 -35.45 -55.95 10.80
N ASP A 149 -35.32 -54.64 11.06
CA ASP A 149 -34.27 -54.07 11.89
C ASP A 149 -34.51 -54.33 13.39
N ARG A 150 -33.81 -55.34 13.91
CA ARG A 150 -33.82 -55.72 15.33
C ARG A 150 -33.27 -54.60 16.23
N ASN A 151 -32.37 -53.75 15.73
CA ASN A 151 -31.83 -52.64 16.50
C ASN A 151 -32.90 -51.58 16.70
N LEU A 152 -33.62 -51.22 15.65
CA LEU A 152 -34.73 -50.28 15.71
C LEU A 152 -35.81 -50.76 16.69
N TYR A 153 -36.17 -52.05 16.63
CA TYR A 153 -37.12 -52.63 17.58
C TYR A 153 -36.60 -52.55 19.04
N SER A 154 -35.32 -52.87 19.28
CA SER A 154 -34.69 -52.76 20.60
C SER A 154 -34.71 -51.32 21.15
N PHE A 155 -34.47 -50.30 20.31
CA PHE A 155 -34.61 -48.89 20.70
C PHE A 155 -36.03 -48.55 21.13
N VAL A 156 -37.03 -48.93 20.34
CA VAL A 156 -38.44 -48.65 20.68
C VAL A 156 -38.84 -49.35 21.98
N CYS A 157 -38.42 -50.60 22.21
CA CYS A 157 -38.68 -51.28 23.46
C CYS A 157 -38.04 -50.57 24.66
N GLN A 158 -36.83 -50.04 24.51
CA GLN A 158 -36.18 -49.29 25.57
C GLN A 158 -36.94 -48.01 25.92
N ASP A 159 -37.36 -47.24 24.91
CA ASP A 159 -38.12 -46.00 25.13
C ASP A 159 -39.49 -46.28 25.73
N LEU A 160 -40.18 -47.33 25.27
CA LEU A 160 -41.42 -47.77 25.91
C LEU A 160 -41.21 -48.17 27.37
N ALA A 161 -40.12 -48.86 27.70
CA ALA A 161 -39.80 -49.20 29.09
C ALA A 161 -39.65 -47.93 29.94
N ASN A 162 -38.98 -46.90 29.43
CA ASN A 162 -38.86 -45.60 30.09
C ASN A 162 -40.24 -44.94 30.31
N VAL A 163 -41.10 -44.93 29.29
CA VAL A 163 -42.46 -44.38 29.40
C VAL A 163 -43.26 -45.14 30.46
N TYR A 164 -43.24 -46.47 30.44
CA TYR A 164 -43.96 -47.28 31.43
C TYR A 164 -43.40 -47.11 32.85
N GLU A 165 -42.09 -46.88 32.99
CA GLU A 165 -41.47 -46.52 34.28
C GLU A 165 -42.07 -45.21 34.82
N LYS A 166 -42.20 -44.18 33.97
CA LYS A 166 -42.81 -42.89 34.33
C LYS A 166 -44.31 -42.99 34.64
N VAL A 167 -45.04 -43.83 33.91
CA VAL A 167 -46.46 -44.11 34.17
C VAL A 167 -46.65 -44.87 35.49
N GLY A 168 -45.62 -45.58 35.96
CA GLY A 168 -45.67 -46.41 37.18
C GLY A 168 -46.08 -47.87 36.93
N GLU A 169 -46.19 -48.28 35.67
CA GLU A 169 -46.57 -49.64 35.25
C GLU A 169 -45.35 -50.56 35.22
N LYS A 170 -44.95 -51.01 36.41
CA LYS A 170 -43.69 -51.73 36.64
C LYS A 170 -43.54 -53.03 35.84
N ASP A 171 -44.62 -53.79 35.68
CA ASP A 171 -44.60 -55.05 34.93
C ASP A 171 -44.36 -54.82 33.44
N SER A 172 -45.03 -53.80 32.88
CA SER A 172 -44.83 -53.41 31.48
C SER A 172 -43.43 -52.85 31.25
N CYS A 173 -42.94 -52.00 32.17
CA CYS A 173 -41.56 -51.50 32.15
C CYS A 173 -40.56 -52.65 32.09
N LEU A 174 -40.66 -53.62 33.00
CA LEU A 174 -39.76 -54.78 33.05
C LEU A 174 -39.85 -55.65 31.79
N PHE A 175 -41.05 -55.85 31.26
CA PHE A 175 -41.27 -56.62 30.04
C PHE A 175 -40.52 -56.00 28.85
N TYR A 176 -40.71 -54.71 28.60
CA TYR A 176 -40.05 -54.04 27.48
C TYR A 176 -38.54 -53.84 27.71
N ALA A 177 -38.11 -53.59 28.95
CA ALA A 177 -36.69 -53.50 29.28
C ALA A 177 -35.95 -54.82 29.00
N ARG A 178 -36.58 -55.97 29.32
CA ARG A 178 -36.03 -57.30 29.00
C ARG A 178 -35.96 -57.55 27.50
N GLN A 179 -36.96 -57.12 26.74
CA GLN A 179 -36.92 -57.24 25.27
C GLN A 179 -35.82 -56.38 24.65
N ALA A 180 -35.65 -55.14 25.11
CA ALA A 180 -34.57 -54.28 24.66
C ALA A 180 -33.20 -54.90 24.95
N TYR A 181 -33.03 -55.44 26.17
CA TYR A 181 -31.80 -56.09 26.61
C TYR A 181 -31.51 -57.41 25.89
N SER A 182 -32.51 -58.25 25.60
CA SER A 182 -32.26 -59.55 24.95
C SER A 182 -31.72 -59.41 23.53
N LEU A 183 -31.99 -58.28 22.87
CA LEU A 183 -31.54 -58.02 21.52
C LEU A 183 -30.15 -57.38 21.46
N ASN A 184 -29.86 -56.40 22.34
CA ASN A 184 -28.65 -55.57 22.27
C ASN A 184 -28.01 -55.26 23.64
N GLY A 185 -28.43 -55.93 24.70
CA GLY A 185 -28.12 -55.56 26.08
C GLY A 185 -26.66 -55.71 26.48
N THR A 186 -25.89 -56.58 25.85
CA THR A 186 -24.46 -56.75 26.18
C THR A 186 -23.62 -55.57 25.70
N ASP A 187 -24.00 -54.96 24.58
CA ASP A 187 -23.17 -53.97 23.88
C ASP A 187 -23.63 -52.53 24.17
N ARG A 188 -24.85 -52.35 24.68
CA ARG A 188 -25.47 -51.05 24.92
C ARG A 188 -25.74 -50.81 26.41
N LEU A 189 -24.91 -49.98 27.03
CA LEU A 189 -25.05 -49.60 28.44
C LEU A 189 -26.44 -49.06 28.77
N SER A 190 -27.04 -48.24 27.90
CA SER A 190 -28.36 -47.67 28.17
C SER A 190 -29.44 -48.76 28.35
N CYS A 191 -29.35 -49.88 27.62
CA CYS A 191 -30.25 -51.03 27.81
C CYS A 191 -30.00 -51.75 29.15
N GLN A 192 -28.73 -51.85 29.56
CA GLN A 192 -28.34 -52.41 30.86
C GLN A 192 -28.90 -51.56 32.00
N LEU A 193 -28.75 -50.24 31.91
CA LEU A 193 -29.27 -49.29 32.90
C LEU A 193 -30.80 -49.33 32.96
N MET A 194 -31.49 -49.35 31.81
CA MET A 194 -32.95 -49.48 31.77
C MET A 194 -33.43 -50.79 32.42
N LEU A 195 -32.78 -51.92 32.12
CA LEU A 195 -33.13 -53.19 32.75
C LEU A 195 -32.83 -53.21 34.25
N ALA A 196 -31.71 -52.61 34.67
CA ALA A 196 -31.39 -52.46 36.09
C ALA A 196 -32.43 -51.59 36.81
N SER A 197 -32.84 -50.45 36.22
CA SER A 197 -33.90 -49.60 36.76
C SER A 197 -35.22 -50.35 36.90
N ALA A 198 -35.62 -51.08 35.84
CA ALA A 198 -36.82 -51.90 35.87
C ALA A 198 -36.76 -52.97 36.98
N TYR A 199 -35.62 -53.66 37.16
CA TYR A 199 -35.44 -54.61 38.26
C TYR A 199 -35.51 -53.94 39.65
N ILE A 200 -34.96 -52.74 39.80
CA ILE A 200 -35.09 -51.95 41.04
C ILE A 200 -36.56 -51.61 41.30
N SER A 201 -37.32 -51.24 40.26
CA SER A 201 -38.73 -50.85 40.39
C SER A 201 -39.63 -51.98 40.90
N VAL A 202 -39.36 -53.22 40.48
CA VAL A 202 -40.05 -54.46 40.90
C VAL A 202 -39.40 -55.15 42.10
N ASP A 203 -38.51 -54.46 42.82
CA ASP A 203 -37.83 -54.96 44.03
C ASP A 203 -36.94 -56.19 43.82
N SER A 204 -36.54 -56.48 42.57
CA SER A 204 -35.62 -57.54 42.20
C SER A 204 -34.15 -57.07 42.29
N ILE A 205 -33.74 -56.59 43.46
CA ILE A 205 -32.50 -55.80 43.62
C ILE A 205 -31.23 -56.60 43.29
N GLU A 206 -31.17 -57.89 43.63
CA GLU A 206 -30.00 -58.73 43.31
C GLU A 206 -29.75 -58.83 41.80
N ARG A 207 -30.82 -58.93 41.00
CA ARG A 207 -30.73 -58.96 39.55
C ARG A 207 -30.27 -57.61 38.99
N ALA A 208 -30.73 -56.50 39.58
CA ALA A 208 -30.25 -55.18 39.21
C ALA A 208 -28.74 -55.04 39.44
N PHE A 209 -28.25 -55.46 40.61
CA PHE A 209 -26.81 -55.45 40.91
C PHE A 209 -26.00 -56.33 39.97
N ALA A 210 -26.50 -57.51 39.60
CA ALA A 210 -25.83 -58.39 38.65
C ALA A 210 -25.64 -57.71 37.28
N ILE A 211 -26.66 -57.03 36.77
CA ILE A 211 -26.58 -56.26 35.51
C ILE A 211 -25.59 -55.10 35.66
N LEU A 212 -25.70 -54.30 36.73
CA LEU A 212 -24.83 -53.13 36.95
C LEU A 212 -23.36 -53.51 37.16
N LYS A 213 -23.07 -54.71 37.68
CA LYS A 213 -21.70 -55.21 37.85
C LYS A 213 -21.08 -55.67 36.54
N GLN A 214 -21.89 -56.13 35.59
CA GLN A 214 -21.46 -56.54 34.25
C GLN A 214 -21.33 -55.37 33.28
N ALA A 215 -21.89 -54.21 33.63
CA ALA A 215 -21.84 -53.02 32.81
C ALA A 215 -20.39 -52.55 32.56
N THR A 216 -20.09 -52.21 31.30
CA THR A 216 -18.78 -51.70 30.88
C THR A 216 -18.90 -50.23 30.47
N PRO A 217 -18.89 -49.29 31.43
CA PRO A 217 -19.05 -47.86 31.14
C PRO A 217 -17.85 -47.33 30.34
N LYS A 218 -18.12 -46.61 29.25
CA LYS A 218 -17.08 -46.09 28.34
C LYS A 218 -16.71 -44.65 28.68
N THR A 219 -17.70 -43.84 29.05
CA THR A 219 -17.49 -42.42 29.35
C THR A 219 -17.55 -42.13 30.87
N PRO A 220 -17.10 -40.95 31.32
CA PRO A 220 -17.31 -40.51 32.70
C PRO A 220 -18.79 -40.45 33.11
N GLU A 221 -19.68 -40.04 32.18
CA GLU A 221 -21.13 -39.99 32.36
C GLU A 221 -21.68 -41.40 32.60
N ASP A 222 -21.25 -42.38 31.79
CA ASP A 222 -21.60 -43.78 31.94
C ASP A 222 -21.24 -44.30 33.34
N ARG A 223 -20.02 -43.99 33.80
CA ARG A 223 -19.53 -44.41 35.14
C ARG A 223 -20.39 -43.79 36.24
N TYR A 224 -20.71 -42.50 36.11
CA TYR A 224 -21.61 -41.81 37.03
C TYR A 224 -22.97 -42.53 37.09
N SER A 225 -23.60 -42.81 35.94
CA SER A 225 -24.91 -43.47 35.89
C SER A 225 -24.90 -44.86 36.53
N VAL A 226 -23.86 -45.66 36.30
CA VAL A 226 -23.71 -46.98 36.91
C VAL A 226 -23.60 -46.86 38.43
N PHE A 227 -22.70 -46.02 38.95
CA PHE A 227 -22.54 -45.84 40.40
C PHE A 227 -23.79 -45.26 41.06
N PHE A 228 -24.47 -44.32 40.39
CA PHE A 228 -25.71 -43.75 40.87
C PHE A 228 -26.82 -44.82 40.99
N MET A 229 -26.99 -45.68 39.98
CA MET A 229 -27.94 -46.79 40.05
C MET A 229 -27.57 -47.83 41.11
N GLN A 230 -26.27 -48.15 41.27
CA GLN A 230 -25.80 -49.04 42.34
C GLN A 230 -26.09 -48.47 43.73
N SER A 231 -25.94 -47.15 43.91
CA SER A 231 -26.29 -46.46 45.15
C SER A 231 -27.80 -46.56 45.43
N GLN A 232 -28.66 -46.31 44.43
CA GLN A 232 -30.11 -46.46 44.57
C GLN A 232 -30.54 -47.90 44.91
N ALA A 233 -29.94 -48.89 44.25
CA ALA A 233 -30.16 -50.29 44.55
C ALA A 233 -29.75 -50.64 46.00
N ALA A 234 -28.61 -50.13 46.47
CA ALA A 234 -28.17 -50.34 47.86
C ALA A 234 -29.07 -49.65 48.89
N MET A 235 -29.62 -48.48 48.56
CA MET A 235 -30.60 -47.78 49.41
C MET A 235 -31.87 -48.62 49.59
N LYS A 236 -32.35 -49.27 48.51
CA LYS A 236 -33.53 -50.14 48.58
C LYS A 236 -33.35 -51.35 49.49
N THR A 237 -32.14 -51.91 49.56
CA THR A 237 -31.81 -53.01 50.49
C THR A 237 -31.43 -52.53 51.88
N SER A 238 -31.58 -51.24 52.20
CA SER A 238 -31.16 -50.62 53.46
C SER A 238 -29.67 -50.81 53.79
N ASN A 239 -28.83 -51.10 52.79
CA ASN A 239 -27.39 -51.20 52.97
C ASN A 239 -26.76 -49.80 52.83
N TYR A 240 -26.95 -48.98 53.85
CA TYR A 240 -26.55 -47.57 53.84
C TYR A 240 -25.05 -47.35 53.63
N MET A 241 -24.21 -48.27 54.14
CA MET A 241 -22.76 -48.20 53.94
C MET A 241 -22.41 -48.37 52.47
N LEU A 242 -22.98 -49.37 51.80
CA LEU A 242 -22.75 -49.61 50.38
C LEU A 242 -23.38 -48.52 49.50
N ALA A 243 -24.55 -48.01 49.90
CA ALA A 243 -25.18 -46.88 49.22
C ALA A 243 -24.31 -45.63 49.25
N LYS A 244 -23.69 -45.34 50.42
CA LYS A 244 -22.78 -44.22 50.59
C LYS A 244 -21.52 -44.39 49.74
N THR A 245 -20.88 -45.56 49.73
CA THR A 245 -19.65 -45.75 48.94
C THR A 245 -19.88 -45.57 47.44
N PHE A 246 -20.98 -46.10 46.91
CA PHE A 246 -21.37 -45.85 45.51
C PHE A 246 -21.77 -44.41 45.26
N GLY A 247 -22.46 -43.76 46.21
CA GLY A 247 -22.80 -42.33 46.15
C GLY A 247 -21.56 -41.44 46.10
N ASP A 248 -20.55 -41.72 46.93
CA ASP A 248 -19.26 -41.01 46.94
C ASP A 248 -18.51 -41.22 45.60
N SER A 249 -18.57 -42.43 45.04
CA SER A 249 -17.99 -42.75 43.72
C SER A 249 -18.69 -42.01 42.57
N ALA A 250 -20.03 -41.92 42.60
CA ALA A 250 -20.80 -41.15 41.64
C ALA A 250 -20.45 -39.65 41.75
N ASN A 251 -20.42 -39.09 42.97
CA ASN A 251 -20.04 -37.71 43.21
C ASN A 251 -18.61 -37.40 42.74
N SER A 252 -17.66 -38.32 42.95
CA SER A 252 -16.29 -38.19 42.44
C SER A 252 -16.26 -38.12 40.91
N CYS A 253 -17.03 -38.96 40.21
CA CYS A 253 -17.15 -38.91 38.76
C CYS A 253 -17.68 -37.54 38.30
N LEU A 254 -18.76 -37.05 38.93
CA LEU A 254 -19.36 -35.76 38.63
C LEU A 254 -18.36 -34.61 38.84
N GLN A 255 -17.64 -34.58 39.97
CA GLN A 255 -16.61 -33.58 40.25
C GLN A 255 -15.48 -33.60 39.22
N ASN A 256 -15.03 -34.78 38.81
CA ASN A 256 -13.98 -34.92 37.80
C ASN A 256 -14.45 -34.42 36.42
N MET A 257 -15.71 -34.66 36.05
CA MET A 257 -16.30 -34.12 34.83
C MET A 257 -16.34 -32.59 34.86
N TYR A 258 -16.86 -31.99 35.93
CA TYR A 258 -16.88 -30.52 36.09
C TYR A 258 -15.47 -29.92 36.04
N ARG A 259 -14.50 -30.53 36.73
CA ARG A 259 -13.11 -30.09 36.69
C ARG A 259 -12.53 -30.16 35.27
N SER A 260 -12.79 -31.24 34.55
CA SER A 260 -12.28 -31.44 33.19
C SER A 260 -12.90 -30.44 32.20
N ALA A 261 -14.22 -30.24 32.27
CA ALA A 261 -14.94 -29.27 31.44
C ALA A 261 -14.46 -27.83 31.70
N LEU A 262 -14.29 -27.47 32.99
CA LEU A 262 -13.77 -26.16 33.37
C LEU A 262 -12.33 -25.96 32.87
N GLN A 263 -11.47 -26.99 32.99
CA GLN A 263 -10.10 -26.93 32.50
C GLN A 263 -10.05 -26.80 30.97
N ALA A 264 -10.90 -27.52 30.23
CA ALA A 264 -11.03 -27.39 28.79
C ALA A 264 -11.43 -25.95 28.39
N LYS A 265 -12.41 -25.37 29.09
CA LYS A 265 -12.85 -23.99 28.90
C LYS A 265 -11.72 -22.98 29.16
N ILE A 266 -10.96 -23.16 30.25
CA ILE A 266 -9.80 -22.32 30.58
C ILE A 266 -8.72 -22.43 29.49
N ASN A 267 -8.40 -23.65 29.06
CA ASN A 267 -7.42 -23.89 28.00
C ASN A 267 -7.84 -23.22 26.68
N TYR A 268 -9.12 -23.34 26.32
CA TYR A 268 -9.69 -22.70 25.15
C TYR A 268 -9.51 -21.18 25.20
N TYR A 269 -10.02 -20.51 26.25
CA TYR A 269 -9.92 -19.05 26.36
C TYR A 269 -8.47 -18.57 26.44
N THR A 270 -7.60 -19.32 27.11
CA THR A 270 -6.16 -19.00 27.17
C THR A 270 -5.55 -19.05 25.76
N SER A 271 -5.87 -20.08 24.98
CA SER A 271 -5.39 -20.21 23.60
C SER A 271 -5.97 -19.14 22.67
N PHE A 272 -7.26 -18.80 22.84
CA PHE A 272 -7.95 -17.75 22.09
C PHE A 272 -7.34 -16.38 22.36
N LEU A 273 -7.20 -16.01 23.64
CA LEU A 273 -6.58 -14.75 24.05
C LEU A 273 -5.12 -14.65 23.60
N LYS A 274 -4.38 -15.77 23.62
CA LYS A 274 -3.02 -15.83 23.08
C LYS A 274 -3.00 -15.55 21.57
N LYS A 275 -3.89 -16.19 20.79
CA LYS A 275 -4.01 -15.96 19.33
C LYS A 275 -4.40 -14.52 19.01
N GLU A 276 -5.39 -13.96 19.71
CA GLU A 276 -5.79 -12.55 19.54
C GLU A 276 -4.67 -11.58 19.92
N SER A 277 -3.95 -11.85 21.02
CA SER A 277 -2.77 -11.07 21.41
C SER A 277 -1.66 -11.13 20.35
N GLU A 278 -1.39 -12.30 19.79
CA GLU A 278 -0.41 -12.47 18.71
C GLU A 278 -0.84 -11.73 17.43
N ARG A 279 -2.12 -11.81 17.04
CA ARG A 279 -2.69 -11.04 15.93
C ARG A 279 -2.54 -9.53 16.14
N ALA A 280 -2.92 -9.02 17.31
CA ALA A 280 -2.79 -7.61 17.65
C ALA A 280 -1.31 -7.16 17.60
N LYS A 281 -0.38 -7.97 18.10
CA LYS A 281 1.07 -7.70 18.00
C LYS A 281 1.55 -7.68 16.54
N MET A 282 1.06 -8.59 15.70
CA MET A 282 1.42 -8.62 14.28
C MET A 282 0.86 -7.42 13.50
N GLN A 283 -0.39 -7.04 13.78
CA GLN A 283 -1.00 -5.83 13.20
C GLN A 283 -0.26 -4.56 13.62
N GLY A 284 0.07 -4.43 14.91
CA GLY A 284 0.86 -3.30 15.41
C GLY A 284 2.26 -3.21 14.79
N LYS A 285 2.94 -4.35 14.60
CA LYS A 285 4.23 -4.40 13.87
C LYS A 285 4.07 -3.94 12.42
N ALA A 286 3.04 -4.40 11.71
CA ALA A 286 2.78 -4.01 10.33
C ALA A 286 2.42 -2.52 10.18
N GLU A 287 1.68 -1.95 11.14
CA GLU A 287 1.43 -0.51 11.22
C GLU A 287 2.72 0.29 11.43
N MET A 288 3.54 -0.12 12.40
CA MET A 288 4.84 0.53 12.62
C MET A 288 5.73 0.47 11.39
N GLN A 289 5.78 -0.67 10.70
CA GLN A 289 6.55 -0.82 9.45
C GLN A 289 6.06 0.12 8.35
N ARG A 290 4.73 0.30 8.20
CA ARG A 290 4.15 1.27 7.25
C ARG A 290 4.57 2.71 7.57
N TRP A 291 4.52 3.11 8.84
CA TRP A 291 4.96 4.45 9.25
C TRP A 291 6.46 4.67 9.05
N VAL A 292 7.29 3.68 9.39
CA VAL A 292 8.75 3.75 9.18
C VAL A 292 9.07 3.86 7.69
N PHE A 293 8.42 3.07 6.83
CA PHE A 293 8.61 3.17 5.38
C PHE A 293 8.18 4.55 4.85
N GLY A 294 7.03 5.07 5.30
CA GLY A 294 6.57 6.42 4.96
C GLY A 294 7.57 7.51 5.37
N LEU A 295 8.17 7.41 6.56
CA LEU A 295 9.20 8.32 7.04
C LEU A 295 10.47 8.27 6.17
N ILE A 296 10.93 7.08 5.77
CA ILE A 296 12.09 6.91 4.89
C ILE A 296 11.84 7.57 3.53
N VAL A 297 10.67 7.36 2.94
CA VAL A 297 10.29 7.99 1.66
C VAL A 297 10.24 9.52 1.80
N LEU A 298 9.67 10.04 2.88
CA LEU A 298 9.63 11.48 3.15
C LEU A 298 11.03 12.09 3.28
N LEU A 299 11.92 11.44 4.03
CA LEU A 299 13.31 11.88 4.18
C LEU A 299 14.05 11.85 2.83
N GLY A 300 13.83 10.82 2.02
CA GLY A 300 14.36 10.74 0.65
C GLY A 300 13.89 11.90 -0.24
N LEU A 301 12.59 12.24 -0.18
CA LEU A 301 12.04 13.38 -0.91
C LEU A 301 12.64 14.72 -0.47
N ILE A 302 12.86 14.91 0.84
CA ILE A 302 13.51 16.12 1.37
C ILE A 302 14.94 16.24 0.83
N ILE A 303 15.70 15.15 0.78
CA ILE A 303 17.06 15.14 0.22
C ILE A 303 17.03 15.49 -1.27
N ILE A 304 16.11 14.90 -2.05
CA ILE A 304 15.97 15.19 -3.48
C ILE A 304 15.62 16.68 -3.70
N LEU A 305 14.66 17.22 -2.94
CA LEU A 305 14.29 18.63 -3.01
C LEU A 305 15.46 19.54 -2.64
N PHE A 306 16.25 19.18 -1.63
CA PHE A 306 17.45 19.91 -1.25
C PHE A 306 18.51 19.91 -2.36
N VAL A 307 18.76 18.77 -2.99
CA VAL A 307 19.70 18.67 -4.13
C VAL A 307 19.21 19.50 -5.32
N LEU A 308 17.92 19.43 -5.66
CA LEU A 308 17.32 20.24 -6.73
C LEU A 308 17.42 21.74 -6.41
N TYR A 309 17.14 22.13 -5.17
CA TYR A 309 17.28 23.51 -4.71
C TYR A 309 18.74 23.99 -4.79
N ALA A 310 19.69 23.18 -4.31
CA ALA A 310 21.12 23.49 -4.38
C ALA A 310 21.59 23.61 -5.83
N TYR A 311 21.17 22.70 -6.71
CA TYR A 311 21.46 22.75 -8.14
C TYR A 311 20.85 24.01 -8.80
N TRP A 312 19.59 24.32 -8.51
CA TRP A 312 18.93 25.51 -9.04
C TRP A 312 19.60 26.80 -8.56
N SER A 313 19.96 26.88 -7.28
CA SER A 313 20.70 28.00 -6.68
C SER A 313 22.09 28.15 -7.30
N TYR A 314 22.82 27.05 -7.48
CA TYR A 314 24.12 27.03 -8.15
C TYR A 314 24.00 27.53 -9.59
N ARG A 315 23.04 27.01 -10.36
CA ARG A 315 22.78 27.40 -11.75
C ARG A 315 22.44 28.89 -11.85
N LYS A 316 21.60 29.41 -10.95
CA LYS A 316 21.25 30.83 -10.90
C LYS A 316 22.47 31.72 -10.62
N ARG A 317 23.33 31.33 -9.67
CA ARG A 317 24.59 32.04 -9.37
C ARG A 317 25.61 31.95 -10.51
N SER A 318 25.66 30.81 -11.22
CA SER A 318 26.54 30.63 -12.37
C SER A 318 26.12 31.50 -13.55
N LEU A 319 24.82 31.57 -13.86
CA LEU A 319 24.27 32.45 -14.90
C LEU A 319 24.54 33.93 -14.60
N ALA A 320 24.35 34.35 -13.34
CA ALA A 320 24.64 35.72 -12.94
C ALA A 320 26.13 36.09 -13.10
N ARG A 321 27.04 35.16 -12.82
CA ARG A 321 28.49 35.37 -13.04
C ARG A 321 28.83 35.54 -14.52
N ILE A 322 28.28 34.69 -15.39
CA ILE A 322 28.51 34.79 -16.84
C ILE A 322 27.99 36.13 -17.39
N ALA A 323 26.81 36.57 -16.96
CA ALA A 323 26.26 37.86 -17.38
C ALA A 323 27.15 39.04 -16.93
N HIS A 324 27.67 38.98 -15.69
CA HIS A 324 28.57 40.02 -15.18
C HIS A 324 29.93 40.04 -15.90
N GLU A 325 30.48 38.87 -16.22
CA GLU A 325 31.72 38.77 -17.01
C GLU A 325 31.55 39.35 -18.42
N GLN A 326 30.40 39.11 -19.07
CA GLN A 326 30.08 39.71 -20.36
C GLN A 326 29.95 41.23 -20.28
N GLU A 327 29.33 41.75 -19.22
CA GLU A 327 29.20 43.19 -19.00
C GLU A 327 30.58 43.85 -18.82
N ILE A 328 31.44 43.28 -17.98
CA ILE A 328 32.83 43.74 -17.80
C ILE A 328 33.60 43.70 -19.13
N PHE A 329 33.46 42.63 -19.90
CA PHE A 329 34.12 42.50 -21.20
C PHE A 329 33.69 43.60 -22.17
N SER A 330 32.38 43.88 -22.26
CA SER A 330 31.85 44.96 -23.10
C SER A 330 32.33 46.35 -22.66
N GLN A 331 32.40 46.60 -21.35
CA GLN A 331 32.91 47.87 -20.81
C GLN A 331 34.40 48.07 -21.13
N LYS A 332 35.21 47.02 -21.01
CA LYS A 332 36.64 47.07 -21.40
C LYS A 332 36.80 47.39 -22.88
N GLN A 333 35.99 46.81 -23.75
CA GLN A 333 36.05 47.06 -25.19
C GLN A 333 35.70 48.52 -25.52
N GLN A 334 34.64 49.06 -24.92
CA GLN A 334 34.28 50.48 -25.07
C GLN A 334 35.37 51.43 -24.55
N MET A 335 36.04 51.08 -23.45
CA MET A 335 37.13 51.89 -22.90
C MET A 335 38.36 51.91 -23.82
N MET A 336 38.70 50.77 -24.41
CA MET A 336 39.80 50.67 -25.39
C MET A 336 39.54 51.51 -26.64
N GLU A 337 38.31 51.52 -27.14
CA GLU A 337 37.93 52.33 -28.30
C GLU A 337 38.03 53.84 -28.01
N LYS A 338 37.61 54.28 -26.82
CA LYS A 338 37.77 55.68 -26.38
C LYS A 338 39.24 56.10 -26.28
N LEU A 339 40.08 55.27 -25.69
CA LEU A 339 41.53 55.52 -25.59
C LEU A 339 42.19 55.67 -26.97
N HIS A 340 41.82 54.81 -27.92
CA HIS A 340 42.34 54.90 -29.28
C HIS A 340 41.93 56.20 -29.98
N GLN A 341 40.69 56.65 -29.77
CA GLN A 341 40.20 57.91 -30.34
C GLN A 341 40.90 59.14 -29.73
N GLU A 342 41.19 59.12 -28.42
CA GLU A 342 41.97 60.17 -27.77
C GLU A 342 43.40 60.25 -28.33
N GLU A 343 44.07 59.13 -28.55
CA GLU A 343 45.42 59.10 -29.12
C GLU A 343 45.49 59.74 -30.51
N LEU A 344 44.54 59.41 -31.39
CA LEU A 344 44.44 60.01 -32.73
C LEU A 344 44.23 61.54 -32.63
N SER A 345 43.33 61.98 -31.75
CA SER A 345 43.07 63.41 -31.56
C SER A 345 44.30 64.18 -31.09
N HIS A 346 45.12 63.57 -30.22
CA HIS A 346 46.33 64.19 -29.71
C HIS A 346 47.39 64.39 -30.81
N ARG A 347 47.57 63.40 -31.69
CA ARG A 347 48.48 63.50 -32.86
C ARG A 347 48.07 64.63 -33.80
N ASP A 348 46.77 64.73 -34.12
CA ASP A 348 46.23 65.81 -34.97
C ASP A 348 46.46 67.21 -34.37
N VAL A 349 46.29 67.35 -33.05
CA VAL A 349 46.57 68.62 -32.35
C VAL A 349 48.05 68.99 -32.46
N GLN A 350 48.97 68.04 -32.25
CA GLN A 350 50.41 68.30 -32.34
C GLN A 350 50.83 68.77 -33.74
N LEU A 351 50.33 68.12 -34.80
CA LEU A 351 50.56 68.55 -36.18
C LEU A 351 50.03 69.97 -36.43
N SER A 352 48.84 70.28 -35.92
CA SER A 352 48.22 71.60 -36.07
C SER A 352 49.05 72.71 -35.40
N VAL A 353 49.62 72.45 -34.22
CA VAL A 353 50.50 73.39 -33.51
C VAL A 353 51.76 73.67 -34.34
N MET A 354 52.43 72.64 -34.86
CA MET A 354 53.63 72.81 -35.67
C MET A 354 53.33 73.56 -36.98
N ARG A 355 52.21 73.24 -37.63
CA ARG A 355 51.73 73.97 -38.81
C ARG A 355 51.55 75.46 -38.52
N THR A 356 50.92 75.78 -37.39
CA THR A 356 50.67 77.16 -36.96
C THR A 356 51.97 77.89 -36.65
N TYR A 357 52.92 77.22 -35.99
CA TYR A 357 54.25 77.77 -35.72
C TYR A 357 54.99 78.15 -37.00
N LEU A 358 55.02 77.25 -37.99
CA LEU A 358 55.68 77.51 -39.27
C LEU A 358 55.02 78.65 -40.05
N LEU A 359 53.69 78.69 -40.09
CA LEU A 359 52.96 79.79 -40.73
C LEU A 359 53.26 81.14 -40.08
N LYS A 360 53.32 81.20 -38.75
CA LYS A 360 53.65 82.43 -38.01
C LYS A 360 55.08 82.88 -38.28
N LYS A 361 56.03 81.95 -38.36
CA LYS A 361 57.43 82.26 -38.72
C LYS A 361 57.53 82.86 -40.13
N ILE A 362 56.80 82.30 -41.10
CA ILE A 362 56.73 82.82 -42.48
C ILE A 362 56.10 84.22 -42.51
N GLU A 363 55.00 84.45 -41.78
CA GLU A 363 54.33 85.75 -41.71
C GLU A 363 55.23 86.85 -41.11
N VAL A 364 55.99 86.52 -40.07
CA VAL A 364 56.96 87.45 -39.46
C VAL A 364 58.05 87.85 -40.44
N VAL A 365 58.58 86.89 -41.21
CA VAL A 365 59.59 87.17 -42.24
C VAL A 365 59.01 87.98 -43.40
N GLU A 366 57.78 87.70 -43.85
CA GLU A 366 57.08 88.51 -44.86
C GLU A 366 56.87 89.96 -44.39
N LYS A 367 56.51 90.17 -43.11
CA LYS A 367 56.35 91.52 -42.53
C LYS A 367 57.69 92.27 -42.41
N LEU A 368 58.75 91.61 -41.94
CA LEU A 368 60.09 92.22 -41.83
C LEU A 368 60.66 92.64 -43.19
N ASN A 369 60.41 91.85 -44.24
CA ASN A 369 60.86 92.11 -45.61
C ASN A 369 60.07 93.21 -46.36
N SER A 370 58.95 93.70 -45.79
CA SER A 370 58.18 94.82 -46.37
C SER A 370 58.72 96.21 -46.01
N SER A 371 59.75 96.28 -45.15
CA SER A 371 60.25 97.51 -44.52
C SER A 371 61.53 98.10 -45.15
N VAL A 372 62.10 97.51 -46.21
CA VAL A 372 63.33 97.99 -46.87
C VAL A 372 63.18 97.87 -48.41
N PRO A 373 63.29 98.97 -49.20
CA PRO A 373 63.14 98.90 -50.65
C PRO A 373 64.48 98.59 -51.33
N ASN A 374 64.43 97.63 -52.27
CA ASN A 374 65.52 97.13 -53.14
C ASN A 374 66.58 96.23 -52.50
N GLU A 375 66.22 94.96 -52.29
CA GLU A 375 66.90 93.78 -52.86
C GLU A 375 66.01 92.53 -52.65
N SER A 376 66.23 91.49 -53.45
CA SER A 376 65.47 90.23 -53.56
C SER A 376 64.75 89.71 -52.30
N LYS A 377 63.45 89.41 -52.45
CA LYS A 377 62.62 88.69 -51.45
C LYS A 377 63.22 87.30 -51.15
N HIS A 378 63.90 87.14 -50.02
CA HIS A 378 64.39 85.85 -49.56
C HIS A 378 63.74 85.44 -48.23
N ILE A 379 63.01 84.33 -48.24
CA ILE A 379 62.62 83.58 -47.04
C ILE A 379 63.47 82.30 -47.07
N VAL A 380 64.57 82.26 -46.34
CA VAL A 380 65.41 81.06 -46.23
C VAL A 380 65.17 80.43 -44.86
N LEU A 381 64.44 79.31 -44.83
CA LEU A 381 64.46 78.40 -43.68
C LEU A 381 65.89 77.84 -43.55
N SER A 382 66.48 77.96 -42.36
CA SER A 382 67.85 77.51 -42.09
C SER A 382 67.95 75.99 -42.10
N ASP A 383 69.14 75.42 -42.29
CA ASP A 383 69.33 73.97 -42.23
C ASP A 383 68.98 73.39 -40.84
N ASN A 384 69.09 74.19 -39.78
CA ASN A 384 68.62 73.82 -38.44
C ASN A 384 67.09 73.67 -38.37
N ASP A 385 66.34 74.58 -39.00
CA ASP A 385 64.88 74.53 -39.05
C ASP A 385 64.35 73.27 -39.75
N TRP A 386 65.07 72.81 -40.79
CA TRP A 386 64.73 71.58 -41.48
C TRP A 386 65.01 70.33 -40.66
N THR A 387 66.07 70.37 -39.85
CA THR A 387 66.43 69.27 -38.96
C THR A 387 65.42 69.15 -37.81
N GLU A 388 65.01 70.27 -37.22
CA GLU A 388 63.95 70.30 -36.20
C GLU A 388 62.61 69.78 -36.72
N LEU A 389 62.26 70.14 -37.96
CA LEU A 389 61.03 69.68 -38.60
C LEU A 389 61.06 68.18 -38.92
N GLU A 390 62.22 67.65 -39.33
CA GLU A 390 62.44 66.22 -39.52
C GLU A 390 62.28 65.44 -38.21
N VAL A 391 62.94 65.88 -37.13
CA VAL A 391 62.82 65.25 -35.80
C VAL A 391 61.38 65.27 -35.29
N PHE A 392 60.67 66.39 -35.47
CA PHE A 392 59.28 66.50 -35.03
C PHE A 392 58.36 65.52 -35.78
N LEU A 393 58.44 65.51 -37.11
CA LEU A 393 57.62 64.61 -37.93
C LEU A 393 57.95 63.15 -37.64
N ASP A 394 59.22 62.78 -37.44
CA ASP A 394 59.56 61.42 -37.05
C ASP A 394 59.01 61.05 -35.66
N SER A 395 58.93 62.01 -34.72
CA SER A 395 58.41 61.77 -33.38
C SER A 395 56.88 61.66 -33.30
N VAL A 396 56.14 62.39 -34.14
CA VAL A 396 54.67 62.51 -34.07
C VAL A 396 53.98 61.64 -35.13
N GLU A 397 54.61 61.47 -36.29
CA GLU A 397 54.04 60.80 -37.47
C GLU A 397 54.76 59.49 -37.77
N ASP A 398 54.98 58.67 -36.74
CA ASP A 398 55.46 57.29 -36.88
C ASP A 398 56.70 57.16 -37.79
N LEU A 399 57.73 57.98 -37.51
CA LEU A 399 58.98 57.99 -38.25
C LEU A 399 58.81 58.35 -39.74
N PHE A 400 57.86 59.24 -40.05
CA PHE A 400 57.48 59.64 -41.42
C PHE A 400 58.66 59.91 -42.36
N VAL A 401 59.63 60.72 -41.95
CA VAL A 401 60.79 61.10 -42.77
C VAL A 401 61.74 59.94 -42.96
N SER A 402 62.00 59.17 -41.90
CA SER A 402 62.80 57.95 -41.96
C SER A 402 62.17 56.90 -42.89
N ARG A 403 60.84 56.71 -42.84
CA ARG A 403 60.11 55.82 -43.76
C ARG A 403 60.16 56.34 -45.19
N LEU A 404 59.95 57.63 -45.40
CA LEU A 404 59.93 58.25 -46.72
C LEU A 404 61.28 58.10 -47.43
N LYS A 405 62.39 58.33 -46.72
CA LYS A 405 63.76 58.12 -47.24
C LYS A 405 64.04 56.65 -47.57
N LYS A 406 63.49 55.71 -46.78
CA LYS A 406 63.65 54.27 -47.00
C LYS A 406 62.87 53.77 -48.22
N GLU A 407 61.60 54.18 -48.38
CA GLU A 407 60.78 53.74 -49.51
C GLU A 407 61.14 54.45 -50.82
N HIS A 408 61.57 55.70 -50.76
CA HIS A 408 61.93 56.50 -51.94
C HIS A 408 63.38 57.01 -51.87
N PRO A 409 64.38 56.11 -52.01
CA PRO A 409 65.80 56.46 -51.83
C PRO A 409 66.33 57.42 -52.90
N ASN A 410 65.62 57.58 -54.02
CA ASN A 410 65.99 58.48 -55.11
C ASN A 410 65.58 59.95 -54.87
N LEU A 411 64.88 60.25 -53.77
CA LEU A 411 64.53 61.62 -53.39
C LEU A 411 65.77 62.36 -52.89
N SER A 412 66.04 63.52 -53.49
CA SER A 412 67.06 64.42 -52.96
C SER A 412 66.61 65.04 -51.63
N ASN A 413 67.55 65.57 -50.83
CA ASN A 413 67.22 66.29 -49.60
C ASN A 413 66.22 67.44 -49.84
N ALA A 414 66.30 68.11 -51.00
CA ALA A 414 65.34 69.17 -51.36
C ALA A 414 63.92 68.62 -51.64
N ASP A 415 63.82 67.38 -52.12
CA ASP A 415 62.55 66.71 -52.37
C ASP A 415 61.91 66.24 -51.06
N VAL A 416 62.71 65.69 -50.14
CA VAL A 416 62.27 65.33 -48.77
C VAL A 416 61.71 66.55 -48.03
N ARG A 417 62.40 67.70 -48.10
CA ARG A 417 61.92 68.97 -47.54
C ARG A 417 60.54 69.36 -48.07
N LEU A 418 60.29 69.17 -49.37
CA LEU A 418 58.97 69.44 -49.95
C LEU A 418 57.91 68.46 -49.40
N MET A 419 58.22 67.18 -49.29
CA MET A 419 57.29 66.18 -48.75
C MET A 419 56.93 66.44 -47.29
N MET A 420 57.90 66.85 -46.47
CA MET A 420 57.64 67.25 -45.09
C MET A 420 56.64 68.41 -44.99
N LEU A 421 56.79 69.43 -45.84
CA LEU A 421 55.84 70.55 -45.89
C LEU A 421 54.45 70.14 -46.42
N LEU A 422 54.39 69.14 -47.33
CA LEU A 422 53.13 68.56 -47.77
C LEU A 422 52.46 67.74 -46.66
N ARG A 423 53.24 66.98 -45.85
CA ARG A 423 52.72 66.23 -44.70
C ARG A 423 52.11 67.15 -43.64
N LEU A 424 52.72 68.32 -43.45
CA LEU A 424 52.19 69.41 -42.61
C LEU A 424 51.02 70.17 -43.25
N LYS A 425 50.49 69.69 -44.39
CA LYS A 425 49.33 70.24 -45.11
C LYS A 425 49.49 71.73 -45.42
N LEU A 426 50.71 72.21 -45.68
CA LEU A 426 50.94 73.61 -46.03
C LEU A 426 50.32 73.94 -47.39
N SER A 427 49.71 75.11 -47.51
CA SER A 427 49.03 75.54 -48.74
C SER A 427 50.03 75.80 -49.88
N GLN A 428 49.57 75.74 -51.13
CA GLN A 428 50.43 76.06 -52.28
C GLN A 428 51.00 77.49 -52.23
N LYS A 429 50.19 78.44 -51.72
CA LYS A 429 50.61 79.82 -51.45
C LYS A 429 51.78 79.89 -50.46
N THR A 430 51.69 79.13 -49.37
CA THR A 430 52.76 79.06 -48.35
C THR A 430 54.04 78.43 -48.93
N LEU A 431 53.90 77.33 -49.68
CA LEU A 431 55.04 76.70 -50.36
C LEU A 431 55.71 77.66 -51.34
N ALA A 432 54.93 78.44 -52.10
CA ALA A 432 55.43 79.43 -53.04
C ALA A 432 56.26 80.52 -52.33
N SER A 433 55.80 80.95 -51.16
CA SER A 433 56.50 81.90 -50.30
C SER A 433 57.84 81.32 -49.79
N ILE A 434 57.86 80.08 -49.27
CA ILE A 434 59.08 79.42 -48.77
C ILE A 434 60.12 79.23 -49.89
N TYR A 435 59.70 78.74 -51.07
CA TYR A 435 60.62 78.46 -52.17
C TYR A 435 60.92 79.70 -53.04
N CYS A 436 60.35 80.87 -52.71
CA CYS A 436 60.52 82.13 -53.46
C CYS A 436 60.18 81.99 -54.96
N VAL A 437 59.11 81.25 -55.28
CA VAL A 437 58.65 81.01 -56.66
C VAL A 437 57.16 81.31 -56.78
N SER A 438 56.63 81.40 -58.00
CA SER A 438 55.18 81.57 -58.20
C SER A 438 54.41 80.32 -57.79
N GLU A 439 53.14 80.48 -57.36
CA GLU A 439 52.24 79.35 -57.08
C GLU A 439 52.11 78.39 -58.29
N LYS A 440 52.16 78.94 -59.51
CA LYS A 440 52.18 78.14 -60.75
C LYS A 440 53.43 77.25 -60.85
N ALA A 441 54.60 77.74 -60.45
CA ALA A 441 55.83 76.97 -60.42
C ALA A 441 55.79 75.86 -59.36
N ILE A 442 55.20 76.11 -58.19
CA ILE A 442 54.95 75.05 -57.19
C ILE A 442 54.01 73.98 -57.76
N LYS A 443 52.91 74.37 -58.40
CA LYS A 443 51.96 73.42 -58.99
C LYS A 443 52.62 72.54 -60.06
N GLN A 444 53.47 73.14 -60.90
CA GLN A 444 54.26 72.41 -61.89
C GLN A 444 55.29 71.49 -61.24
N LYS A 445 55.98 71.94 -60.19
CA LYS A 445 56.94 71.13 -59.41
C LYS A 445 56.26 69.93 -58.74
N LEU A 446 55.09 70.13 -58.12
CA LEU A 446 54.29 69.06 -57.53
C LEU A 446 53.78 68.04 -58.56
N PHE A 447 53.51 68.48 -59.80
CA PHE A 447 53.13 67.58 -60.88
C PHE A 447 54.31 66.73 -61.36
N LEU A 448 55.48 67.34 -61.59
CA LEU A 448 56.70 66.63 -62.02
C LEU A 448 57.21 65.65 -60.95
N TYR A 449 57.00 65.95 -59.67
CA TYR A 449 57.49 65.15 -58.57
C TYR A 449 56.65 63.89 -58.31
N LYS A 450 55.52 63.70 -59.01
CA LYS A 450 54.73 62.46 -58.97
C LYS A 450 55.55 61.24 -59.38
N ASP A 451 56.35 61.38 -60.43
CA ASP A 451 57.18 60.29 -60.96
C ASP A 451 58.29 59.89 -59.97
N LYS A 452 58.80 60.86 -59.19
CA LYS A 452 59.84 60.61 -58.19
C LYS A 452 59.39 59.72 -57.03
N VAL A 453 58.08 59.66 -56.78
CA VAL A 453 57.46 58.78 -55.76
C VAL A 453 56.63 57.66 -56.38
N GLY A 454 56.80 57.40 -57.68
CA GLY A 454 56.18 56.27 -58.38
C GLY A 454 54.69 56.41 -58.68
N ILE A 455 54.11 57.61 -58.62
CA ILE A 455 52.69 57.84 -58.93
C ILE A 455 52.48 57.86 -60.45
N LYS A 456 51.93 56.78 -61.01
CA LYS A 456 51.64 56.64 -62.47
C LYS A 456 50.24 57.08 -62.89
N ASN A 457 49.31 57.27 -61.94
CA ASN A 457 47.91 57.60 -62.22
C ASN A 457 47.70 59.12 -62.28
N GLU A 458 47.17 59.63 -63.39
CA GLU A 458 46.92 61.07 -63.59
C GLU A 458 46.02 61.69 -62.52
N HIS A 459 45.06 60.92 -61.99
CA HIS A 459 44.08 61.38 -60.99
C HIS A 459 44.63 61.50 -59.56
N PHE A 460 45.77 60.88 -59.24
CA PHE A 460 46.32 60.95 -57.89
C PHE A 460 47.33 62.10 -57.78
N SER A 461 47.12 63.00 -56.81
CA SER A 461 48.02 64.13 -56.59
C SER A 461 49.14 63.74 -55.63
N LEU A 462 50.35 64.29 -55.83
CA LEU A 462 51.47 64.11 -54.91
C LEU A 462 51.10 64.51 -53.47
N ARG A 463 50.28 65.55 -53.33
CA ARG A 463 49.75 66.01 -52.04
C ARG A 463 48.93 64.93 -51.34
N ASN A 464 47.96 64.33 -52.04
CA ASN A 464 47.11 63.29 -51.45
C ASN A 464 47.91 62.04 -51.09
N TYR A 465 48.95 61.72 -51.86
CA TYR A 465 49.85 60.63 -51.51
C TYR A 465 50.60 60.90 -50.20
N ILE A 466 51.28 62.03 -50.10
CA ILE A 466 52.10 62.36 -48.94
C ILE A 466 51.27 62.63 -47.68
N GLU A 467 50.08 63.20 -47.82
CA GLU A 467 49.15 63.39 -46.69
C GLU A 467 48.60 62.07 -46.13
N ASN A 468 48.71 60.94 -46.86
CA ASN A 468 48.26 59.61 -46.43
C ASN A 468 49.40 58.55 -46.37
N PHE A 469 50.65 58.94 -46.59
CA PHE A 469 51.86 58.10 -46.50
C PHE A 469 52.29 57.87 -45.05
#